data_AF-A0A229R6Q6-F1
#
_entry.id   AF-A0A229R6Q6-F1
#
_cell.length_a   1.000
_cell.length_b   1.000
_cell.length_c   1.000
_cell.angle_alpha   90.00
_cell.angle_beta   90.00
_cell.angle_gamma   90.00
#
_symmetry.space_group_name_H-M   'P 1'
#
loop_
_entity.id
_entity.type
_entity.pdbx_description
1 polymer ?
#
loop_
_entity_poly.entity_id
_entity_poly.type
_entity_poly.pdbx_seq_one_letter_code
_entity_poly.pdbx_strand_id
1 'polypeptide(L)'
;MRSHSYDDVLSGPRKRKIPEVPAEPGLVVEDPASGFCGAVVKIEYGNVVLEDRHGKHRVFPLNPAGFLLEGKPVTLVPAKTAPKAPARRISASGSV
;
A
#
# COMPACT_ATOMS: atom_id res chain seq x y z
N MET A 1 12.08 -11.77 54.27
CA MET A 1 12.45 -12.09 52.87
C MET A 1 11.55 -11.29 51.94
N ARG A 2 12.11 -10.39 51.11
CA ARG A 2 11.36 -9.69 50.06
C ARG A 2 11.51 -10.51 48.78
N SER A 3 10.43 -11.19 48.39
CA SER A 3 10.33 -11.88 47.10
C SER A 3 10.36 -10.84 45.99
N HIS A 4 11.46 -10.79 45.26
CA HIS A 4 11.55 -10.10 43.98
C HIS A 4 10.61 -10.83 43.01
N SER A 5 9.51 -10.16 42.61
CA SER A 5 8.68 -10.63 41.52
C SER A 5 9.48 -10.60 40.23
N TYR A 6 9.79 -11.79 39.72
CA TYR A 6 10.38 -12.04 38.41
C TYR A 6 9.26 -11.90 37.36
N ASP A 7 8.67 -10.72 37.28
CA ASP A 7 7.73 -10.42 36.21
C ASP A 7 8.51 -10.03 34.95
N ASP A 8 8.17 -10.69 33.86
CA ASP A 8 8.43 -10.26 32.48
C ASP A 8 9.76 -10.70 31.80
N VAL A 9 10.20 -11.94 32.01
CA VAL A 9 11.19 -12.60 31.12
C VAL A 9 10.53 -13.30 29.92
N LEU A 10 9.19 -13.27 29.81
CA LEU A 10 8.39 -13.99 28.81
C LEU A 10 7.58 -13.09 27.88
N SER A 11 7.81 -11.78 27.87
CA SER A 11 7.24 -10.88 26.85
C SER A 11 7.95 -11.12 25.51
N GLY A 12 7.60 -12.25 24.90
CA GLY A 12 8.06 -12.66 23.57
C GLY A 12 7.82 -11.55 22.56
N PRO A 13 8.59 -11.52 21.45
CA PRO A 13 8.57 -10.41 20.51
C PRO A 13 7.13 -10.17 20.08
N ARG A 14 6.58 -9.00 20.46
CA ARG A 14 5.27 -8.54 19.99
C ARG A 14 5.28 -8.71 18.48
N LYS A 15 4.52 -9.69 17.97
CA LYS A 15 4.34 -9.89 16.52
C LYS A 15 3.82 -8.57 15.97
N ARG A 16 4.71 -7.76 15.40
CA ARG A 16 4.35 -6.48 14.79
C ARG A 16 3.42 -6.82 13.64
N LYS A 17 2.14 -6.51 13.81
CA LYS A 17 1.17 -6.63 12.73
C LYS A 17 1.63 -5.70 11.61
N ILE A 18 1.86 -6.26 10.44
CA ILE A 18 2.15 -5.50 9.24
C ILE A 18 0.88 -4.71 8.90
N PRO A 19 0.97 -3.38 8.70
CA PRO A 19 -0.19 -2.58 8.35
C PRO A 19 -0.71 -2.98 6.96
N GLU A 20 -2.03 -3.10 6.86
CA GLU A 20 -2.74 -3.29 5.61
C GLU A 20 -3.05 -1.91 5.02
N VAL A 21 -2.62 -1.66 3.79
CA VAL A 21 -2.79 -0.38 3.11
C VAL A 21 -3.60 -0.61 1.84
N PRO A 22 -4.69 0.14 1.61
CA PRO A 22 -5.44 0.04 0.36
C PRO A 22 -4.55 0.45 -0.81
N ALA A 23 -4.53 -0.36 -1.87
CA ALA A 23 -3.81 -0.07 -3.11
C ALA A 23 -4.54 1.00 -3.92
N GLU A 24 -4.56 2.22 -3.39
CA GLU A 24 -5.19 3.38 -4.03
C GLU A 24 -4.35 3.88 -5.20
N PRO A 25 -4.97 4.27 -6.33
CA PRO A 25 -4.23 4.87 -7.44
C PRO A 25 -3.42 6.09 -7.00
N GLY A 26 -2.14 6.14 -7.34
CA GLY A 26 -1.19 7.18 -6.92
C GLY A 26 -0.40 6.84 -5.66
N LEU A 27 -0.74 5.78 -4.92
CA LEU A 27 0.06 5.34 -3.77
C LEU A 27 1.43 4.83 -4.24
N VAL A 28 2.50 5.44 -3.77
CA VAL A 28 3.87 5.03 -4.12
C VAL A 28 4.35 3.93 -3.19
N VAL A 29 4.73 2.79 -3.76
CA VAL A 29 5.26 1.64 -3.02
C VAL A 29 6.49 1.09 -3.72
N GLU A 30 7.29 0.35 -2.97
CA GLU A 30 8.45 -0.36 -3.47
C GLU A 30 8.29 -1.86 -3.28
N ASP A 31 8.67 -2.64 -4.29
CA ASP A 31 8.81 -4.09 -4.17
C ASP A 31 10.27 -4.42 -3.78
N PRO A 32 10.52 -4.94 -2.56
CA PRO A 32 11.88 -5.25 -2.09
C PRO A 32 12.51 -6.43 -2.83
N ALA A 33 11.71 -7.30 -3.48
CA ALA A 33 12.24 -8.45 -4.20
C ALA A 33 12.89 -8.05 -5.53
N SER A 34 12.30 -7.09 -6.26
CA SER A 34 12.84 -6.59 -7.53
C SER A 34 13.48 -5.21 -7.47
N GLY A 35 13.37 -4.49 -6.35
CA GLY A 35 13.84 -3.11 -6.19
C GLY A 35 13.05 -2.10 -7.01
N PHE A 36 11.82 -2.43 -7.40
CA PHE A 36 10.98 -1.56 -8.22
C PHE A 36 10.16 -0.61 -7.36
N CYS A 37 10.31 0.69 -7.60
CA CYS A 37 9.52 1.73 -6.95
C CYS A 37 8.57 2.36 -7.96
N GLY A 38 7.29 2.44 -7.62
CA GLY A 38 6.27 2.98 -8.50
C GLY A 38 4.95 3.30 -7.81
N ALA A 39 4.12 4.09 -8.47
CA ALA A 39 2.78 4.40 -8.02
C ALA A 39 1.79 3.31 -8.45
N VAL A 40 0.87 2.94 -7.57
CA VAL A 40 -0.26 2.07 -7.91
C VAL A 40 -1.10 2.73 -8.98
N VAL A 41 -1.39 2.01 -10.07
CA VAL A 41 -2.28 2.48 -11.13
C VAL A 41 -3.64 1.82 -11.03
N LYS A 42 -3.64 0.49 -10.88
CA LYS A 42 -4.84 -0.33 -10.82
C LYS A 42 -4.52 -1.70 -10.20
N ILE A 43 -5.57 -2.43 -9.86
CA ILE A 43 -5.49 -3.86 -9.57
C ILE A 43 -6.11 -4.62 -10.74
N GLU A 44 -5.44 -5.67 -11.20
CA GLU A 44 -5.84 -6.49 -12.32
C GLU A 44 -5.65 -7.97 -11.98
N TYR A 45 -6.72 -8.76 -12.06
CA TYR A 45 -6.73 -10.20 -11.74
C TYR A 45 -6.11 -10.54 -10.36
N GLY A 46 -6.29 -9.68 -9.36
CA GLY A 46 -5.71 -9.88 -8.02
C GLY A 46 -4.24 -9.48 -7.88
N ASN A 47 -3.66 -8.84 -8.89
CA ASN A 47 -2.31 -8.29 -8.87
C ASN A 47 -2.37 -6.75 -8.89
N VAL A 48 -1.36 -6.10 -8.32
CA VAL A 48 -1.22 -4.64 -8.40
C VAL A 48 -0.36 -4.27 -9.60
N VAL A 49 -0.78 -3.25 -10.33
CA VAL A 49 0.01 -2.64 -11.41
C VAL A 49 0.66 -1.37 -10.87
N LEU A 50 1.99 -1.32 -10.92
CA LEU A 50 2.79 -0.17 -10.52
C LEU A 50 3.38 0.53 -11.74
N GLU A 51 3.40 1.85 -11.72
CA GLU A 51 4.02 2.73 -12.72
C GLU A 51 5.24 3.44 -12.12
N ASP A 52 6.39 3.35 -12.78
CA ASP A 52 7.57 4.14 -12.38
C ASP A 52 7.53 5.57 -12.91
N ARG A 53 8.50 6.39 -12.48
CA ARG A 53 8.62 7.79 -12.94
C ARG A 53 8.86 7.98 -14.45
N HIS A 54 9.21 6.92 -15.18
CA HIS A 54 9.43 6.95 -16.62
C HIS A 54 8.23 6.37 -17.39
N GLY A 55 7.12 6.06 -16.71
CA GLY A 55 5.91 5.51 -17.30
C GLY A 55 5.95 3.99 -17.55
N LYS A 56 6.90 3.27 -16.96
CA LYS A 56 6.98 1.80 -17.10
C LYS A 56 6.00 1.12 -16.17
N HIS A 57 5.15 0.26 -16.72
CA HIS A 57 4.20 -0.56 -15.96
C HIS A 57 4.75 -1.94 -15.64
N ARG A 58 4.57 -2.39 -14.40
CA ARG A 58 4.88 -3.75 -13.97
C ARG A 58 3.79 -4.29 -13.06
N VAL A 59 3.54 -5.59 -13.18
CA VAL A 59 2.52 -6.31 -12.42
C VAL A 59 3.19 -7.06 -11.28
N PHE A 60 2.64 -6.93 -10.07
CA PHE A 60 3.15 -7.58 -8.87
C PHE A 60 2.02 -8.30 -8.12
N PRO A 61 2.28 -9.49 -7.57
CA PRO A 61 1.29 -10.20 -6.75
C PRO A 61 1.02 -9.46 -5.44
N LEU A 62 -0.24 -9.45 -5.00
CA LEU A 62 -0.67 -8.88 -3.71
C LEU A 62 -0.31 -9.81 -2.53
N ASN A 63 0.99 -10.08 -2.36
CA ASN A 63 1.48 -10.93 -1.28
C ASN A 63 1.46 -10.18 0.07
N PRO A 64 1.16 -10.87 1.19
CA PRO A 64 1.30 -10.30 2.53
C PRO A 64 2.73 -9.79 2.78
N ALA A 65 2.87 -8.58 3.29
CA ALA A 65 4.15 -7.90 3.51
C ALA A 65 5.04 -7.78 2.25
N GLY A 66 4.45 -7.86 1.06
CA GLY A 66 5.20 -7.88 -0.20
C GLY A 66 5.72 -6.52 -0.67
N PHE A 67 5.35 -5.43 0.00
CA PHE A 67 5.69 -4.07 -0.43
C PHE A 67 6.26 -3.24 0.71
N LEU A 68 7.00 -2.20 0.36
CA LEU A 68 7.48 -1.17 1.27
C LEU A 68 6.76 0.14 0.99
N LEU A 69 6.16 0.72 2.02
CA LEU A 69 5.68 2.10 2.03
C LEU A 69 6.62 2.92 2.91
N GLU A 70 7.31 3.90 2.34
CA GLU A 70 8.32 4.70 3.05
C GLU A 70 9.38 3.83 3.76
N GLY A 71 9.79 2.72 3.12
CA GLY A 71 10.75 1.76 3.67
C GLY A 71 10.20 0.82 4.76
N LYS A 72 8.89 0.87 5.06
CA LYS A 72 8.25 -0.03 6.03
C LYS A 72 7.45 -1.12 5.30
N PRO A 73 7.54 -2.38 5.72
CA PRO A 73 6.75 -3.45 5.12
C PRO A 73 5.26 -3.21 5.33
N VAL A 74 4.51 -3.31 4.25
CA VAL A 74 3.06 -3.17 4.21
C VAL A 74 2.44 -4.31 3.39
N THR A 75 1.20 -4.66 3.73
CA THR A 75 0.39 -5.54 2.91
C THR A 75 -0.55 -4.68 2.09
N LEU A 76 -0.42 -4.73 0.76
CA LEU A 76 -1.39 -4.08 -0.11
C LEU A 76 -2.68 -4.90 -0.15
N VAL A 77 -3.79 -4.23 0.12
CA VAL A 77 -5.13 -4.81 -0.02
C VAL A 77 -5.88 -4.11 -1.15
N PRO A 78 -6.82 -4.80 -1.83
CA PRO A 78 -7.66 -4.14 -2.80
C PRO A 78 -8.32 -2.89 -2.22
N ALA A 79 -8.10 -1.73 -2.85
CA ALA A 79 -8.78 -0.52 -2.45
C ALA A 79 -10.29 -0.77 -2.50
N LYS A 80 -10.99 -0.52 -1.39
CA LYS A 80 -12.46 -0.52 -1.42
C LYS A 80 -12.84 0.60 -2.38
N THR A 81 -13.47 0.24 -3.50
CA THR A 81 -13.96 1.20 -4.49
C THR A 81 -14.95 2.13 -3.80
N ALA A 82 -14.48 3.23 -3.22
CA ALA A 82 -15.34 4.34 -2.89
C ALA A 82 -15.88 4.84 -4.24
N PRO A 83 -17.21 4.96 -4.42
CA PRO A 83 -17.76 5.46 -5.66
C PRO A 83 -17.15 6.84 -5.92
N LYS A 84 -16.31 6.93 -6.96
CA LYS A 84 -15.76 8.20 -7.44
C LYS A 84 -16.95 9.07 -7.78
N ALA A 85 -17.25 10.06 -6.94
CA ALA A 85 -18.24 11.08 -7.28
C ALA A 85 -17.86 11.62 -8.66
N PRO A 86 -18.80 11.68 -9.62
CA PRO A 86 -18.48 12.13 -10.97
C PRO A 86 -17.89 13.52 -10.86
N ALA A 87 -16.63 13.67 -11.31
CA ALA A 87 -16.03 14.97 -11.53
C ALA A 87 -17.00 15.73 -12.42
N ARG A 88 -17.61 16.77 -11.86
CA ARG A 88 -18.61 17.60 -12.49
C ARG A 88 -17.99 18.18 -13.76
N ARG A 89 -18.30 17.61 -14.92
CA ARG A 89 -18.13 18.29 -16.20
C ARG A 89 -19.11 19.47 -16.18
N ILE A 90 -18.64 20.65 -15.78
CA ILE A 90 -19.29 21.90 -16.22
C ILE A 90 -18.55 22.31 -17.49
N SER A 91 -19.18 21.97 -18.61
CA SER A 91 -19.05 22.69 -19.87
C SER A 91 -19.58 24.12 -19.68
N ALA A 92 -18.87 25.11 -20.22
CA ALA A 92 -19.48 26.30 -20.79
C ALA A 92 -18.52 26.91 -21.83
N SER A 93 -18.80 26.56 -23.09
CA SER A 93 -18.57 27.43 -24.24
C SER A 93 -19.23 28.79 -23.97
N GLY A 94 -18.52 29.89 -24.22
CA GLY A 94 -19.05 31.24 -24.05
C GLY A 94 -18.07 32.30 -24.53
N SER A 95 -18.27 32.71 -25.78
CA SER A 95 -17.58 33.79 -26.49
C SER A 95 -17.68 35.16 -25.79
N VAL A 96 -16.62 35.96 -25.86
CA VAL A 96 -16.63 37.44 -25.99
C VAL A 96 -15.49 37.82 -26.93
#